data_AF-A0A9J7MUI1-F1
#
_entry.id   AF-A0A9J7MUI1-F1
#
_cell.length_a   1.000
_cell.length_b   1.000
_cell.length_c   1.000
_cell.angle_alpha   90.00
_cell.angle_beta   90.00
_cell.angle_gamma   90.00
#
_symmetry.space_group_name_H-M   'P 1'
#
loop_
_entity.id
_entity.type
_entity.pdbx_description
1 polymer ?
#
loop_
_entity_poly.entity_id
_entity_poly.type
_entity_poly.pdbx_seq_one_letter_code
_entity_poly.pdbx_strand_id
1 'polypeptide(L)'
;MSFREVECTVDQDVLIIDGNPDENTGIPVSNITVAISNDGRLNSDMLQVTIYDSHCQECDETGVCRPKVNACEIKGFCYSVNGSHPADNSRYCSPSVNRSGWTYRPDKLQPKYIVGIAVGTAVGTVVLVLAVAFILKTKKQKRSVSAGCPPNIRRRDQLQPRIAEFVLHRLHRREQFRIDGWLS
;
A
#
# COMPACT_ATOMS: atom_id res chain seq x y z
N MET A 1 -45.16 19.05 -33.57
CA MET A 1 -45.53 19.09 -32.13
C MET A 1 -44.31 19.55 -31.37
N SER A 2 -44.46 20.52 -30.45
CA SER A 2 -43.37 21.06 -29.63
C SER A 2 -43.59 20.57 -28.20
N PHE A 3 -42.56 20.01 -27.57
CA PHE A 3 -42.60 19.60 -26.16
C PHE A 3 -41.79 20.60 -25.31
N ARG A 4 -42.20 20.77 -24.06
CA ARG A 4 -41.47 21.56 -23.06
C ARG A 4 -40.89 20.60 -22.03
N GLU A 5 -39.59 20.67 -21.83
CA GLU A 5 -38.89 19.92 -20.78
C GLU A 5 -38.90 20.74 -19.48
N VAL A 6 -38.96 20.04 -18.36
CA VAL A 6 -38.87 20.61 -17.02
C VAL A 6 -37.77 19.85 -16.28
N GLU A 7 -36.86 20.59 -15.66
CA GLU A 7 -35.78 20.05 -14.86
C GLU A 7 -36.10 20.28 -13.37
N CYS A 8 -35.99 19.23 -12.57
CA CYS A 8 -36.24 19.28 -11.14
C CYS A 8 -35.05 18.65 -10.40
N THR A 9 -34.63 19.25 -9.30
CA THR A 9 -33.65 18.67 -8.38
C THR A 9 -34.37 17.76 -7.38
N VAL A 10 -33.87 16.54 -7.20
CA VAL A 10 -34.37 15.64 -6.15
C VAL A 10 -33.59 15.93 -4.87
N ASP A 11 -34.29 16.23 -3.78
CA ASP A 11 -33.69 16.68 -2.50
C ASP A 11 -32.90 15.60 -1.74
N GLN A 12 -32.88 14.36 -2.22
CA GLN A 12 -32.15 13.25 -1.61
C GLN A 12 -31.14 12.66 -2.58
N ASP A 13 -30.00 12.21 -2.04
CA ASP A 13 -29.06 11.34 -2.76
C ASP A 13 -29.73 9.99 -3.00
N VAL A 14 -30.54 9.94 -4.06
CA VAL A 14 -31.28 8.74 -4.48
C VAL A 14 -30.31 7.63 -4.89
N LEU A 15 -29.15 8.02 -5.41
CA LEU A 15 -28.05 7.14 -5.76
C LEU A 15 -26.76 7.62 -5.10
N ILE A 16 -25.93 6.66 -4.69
CA ILE A 16 -24.56 6.90 -4.23
C ILE A 16 -23.66 6.07 -5.14
N ILE A 17 -23.21 6.69 -6.25
CA ILE A 17 -22.44 6.02 -7.32
C ILE A 17 -20.92 6.24 -7.18
N ASP A 18 -20.53 7.32 -6.52
CA ASP A 18 -19.12 7.68 -6.32
C ASP A 18 -18.73 7.52 -4.85
N GLY A 19 -17.55 6.95 -4.62
CA GLY A 19 -17.02 6.81 -3.26
C GLY A 19 -15.93 5.76 -3.16
N ASN A 20 -15.40 5.62 -1.94
CA ASN A 20 -14.43 4.59 -1.59
C ASN A 20 -15.16 3.44 -0.86
N PRO A 21 -15.20 2.21 -1.42
CA PRO A 21 -15.82 1.06 -0.77
C PRO A 21 -15.10 0.66 0.52
N ASP A 22 -13.84 1.06 0.73
CA ASP A 22 -13.17 0.81 2.01
C ASP A 22 -13.77 1.65 3.16
N GLU A 23 -14.39 2.79 2.83
CA GLU A 23 -14.93 3.76 3.80
C GLU A 23 -16.46 3.71 3.88
N ASN A 24 -17.12 3.71 2.72
CA ASN A 24 -18.56 3.90 2.59
C ASN A 24 -19.23 2.74 1.82
N THR A 25 -20.55 2.80 1.72
CA THR A 25 -21.38 1.89 0.89
C THR A 25 -22.17 2.71 -0.12
N GLY A 26 -22.19 2.26 -1.37
CA GLY A 26 -22.95 2.89 -2.45
C GLY A 26 -24.41 2.42 -2.49
N ILE A 27 -25.19 3.09 -3.33
CA ILE A 27 -26.59 2.75 -3.61
C ILE A 27 -26.74 2.72 -5.14
N PRO A 28 -26.69 1.52 -5.75
CA PRO A 28 -26.66 1.40 -7.21
C PRO A 28 -28.06 1.39 -7.84
N VAL A 29 -29.11 1.22 -7.04
CA VAL A 29 -30.52 1.21 -7.46
C VAL A 29 -31.37 1.85 -6.37
N SER A 30 -32.34 2.67 -6.76
CA SER A 30 -33.34 3.21 -5.85
C SER A 30 -34.66 3.45 -6.57
N ASN A 31 -35.76 3.37 -5.81
CA ASN A 31 -37.11 3.59 -6.30
C ASN A 31 -37.65 4.88 -5.68
N ILE A 32 -38.14 5.79 -6.52
CA ILE A 32 -38.75 7.04 -6.10
C ILE A 32 -40.17 7.13 -6.61
N THR A 33 -40.97 7.97 -5.96
CA THR A 33 -42.33 8.28 -6.38
C THR A 33 -42.38 9.73 -6.85
N VAL A 34 -42.85 9.93 -8.07
CA VAL A 34 -42.96 11.25 -8.71
C VAL A 34 -44.43 11.59 -8.89
N ALA A 35 -44.81 12.82 -8.52
CA ALA A 35 -46.10 13.40 -8.85
C ALA A 35 -45.87 14.81 -9.37
N ILE A 36 -46.68 15.23 -10.35
CA ILE A 36 -46.50 16.50 -11.05
C ILE A 36 -47.68 17.41 -10.74
N SER A 37 -47.40 18.67 -10.43
CA SER A 37 -48.41 19.71 -10.32
C SER A 37 -48.15 20.81 -11.35
N ASN A 38 -49.19 21.21 -12.08
CA ASN A 38 -49.12 22.33 -13.01
C ASN A 38 -49.48 23.68 -12.36
N ASP A 39 -50.12 23.67 -11.20
CA ASP A 39 -50.64 24.84 -10.50
C ASP A 39 -50.08 25.02 -9.07
N GLY A 40 -49.23 24.08 -8.63
CA GLY A 40 -48.65 24.02 -7.30
C GLY A 40 -49.64 23.64 -6.19
N ARG A 41 -50.86 23.19 -6.54
CA ARG A 41 -51.93 22.85 -5.58
C ARG A 41 -52.43 21.43 -5.74
N LEU A 42 -52.73 21.02 -6.96
CA LEU A 42 -53.18 19.67 -7.28
C LEU A 42 -52.05 18.88 -7.91
N ASN A 43 -51.81 17.69 -7.37
CA ASN A 43 -50.83 16.76 -7.92
C ASN A 43 -51.53 15.75 -8.84
N SER A 44 -50.79 15.27 -9.83
CA SER A 44 -51.15 14.08 -10.59
C SER A 44 -51.18 12.84 -9.70
N ASP A 45 -51.65 11.73 -10.28
CA ASP A 45 -51.37 10.42 -9.73
C ASP A 45 -49.86 10.21 -9.58
N MET A 46 -49.50 9.41 -8.58
CA MET A 46 -48.13 9.06 -8.26
C MET A 46 -47.59 8.01 -9.23
N LEU A 47 -46.43 8.26 -9.81
CA LEU A 47 -45.69 7.34 -10.65
C LEU A 47 -44.46 6.83 -9.89
N GLN A 48 -44.29 5.51 -9.80
CA GLN A 48 -43.07 4.91 -9.29
C GLN A 48 -42.02 4.83 -10.40
N VAL A 49 -40.82 5.33 -10.12
CA VAL A 49 -39.69 5.38 -11.05
C VAL A 49 -38.47 4.73 -10.41
N THR A 50 -37.80 3.85 -11.15
CA THR A 50 -36.55 3.22 -10.74
C THR A 50 -35.37 3.95 -11.35
N ILE A 51 -34.48 4.46 -10.51
CA ILE A 51 -33.22 5.09 -10.92
C ILE A 51 -32.10 4.12 -10.56
N TYR A 52 -31.13 3.95 -11.45
CA TYR A 52 -30.06 2.98 -11.28
C TYR A 52 -28.77 3.36 -12.01
N ASP A 53 -27.64 2.81 -11.57
CA ASP A 53 -26.38 2.89 -12.30
C ASP A 53 -26.35 1.88 -13.45
N SER A 54 -26.51 2.41 -14.67
CA SER A 54 -26.52 1.63 -15.90
C SER A 54 -25.20 0.91 -16.23
N HIS A 55 -24.09 1.20 -15.54
CA HIS A 55 -22.84 0.45 -15.76
C HIS A 55 -22.94 -0.99 -15.26
N CYS A 56 -23.61 -1.20 -14.13
CA CYS A 56 -23.62 -2.46 -13.40
C CYS A 56 -25.01 -3.04 -13.21
N GLN A 57 -26.07 -2.26 -13.41
CA GLN A 57 -27.45 -2.74 -13.28
C GLN A 57 -28.14 -2.73 -14.64
N GLU A 58 -29.03 -3.69 -14.81
CA GLU A 58 -29.98 -3.76 -15.92
C GLU A 58 -31.36 -3.95 -15.31
N CYS A 59 -32.27 -3.02 -15.60
CA CYS A 59 -33.62 -3.02 -15.07
C CYS A 59 -34.63 -3.20 -16.19
N ASP A 60 -35.69 -3.97 -15.94
CA ASP A 60 -36.79 -4.15 -16.88
C ASP A 60 -37.87 -3.05 -16.75
N GLU A 61 -38.87 -3.09 -17.63
CA GLU A 61 -39.99 -2.15 -17.63
C GLU A 61 -40.84 -2.19 -16.35
N THR A 62 -40.71 -3.25 -15.55
CA THR A 62 -41.39 -3.38 -14.26
C THR A 62 -40.61 -2.75 -13.10
N GLY A 63 -39.39 -2.25 -13.37
CA GLY A 63 -38.50 -1.67 -12.37
C GLY A 63 -37.67 -2.71 -11.61
N VAL A 64 -37.65 -3.98 -12.05
CA VAL A 64 -36.83 -5.02 -11.43
C VAL A 64 -35.42 -4.95 -11.99
N CYS A 65 -34.45 -4.64 -11.13
CA CYS A 65 -33.04 -4.53 -11.48
C CYS A 65 -32.24 -5.79 -11.16
N ARG A 66 -31.26 -6.09 -12.01
CA ARG A 66 -30.31 -7.19 -11.84
C ARG A 66 -28.88 -6.74 -12.14
N PRO A 67 -27.88 -7.26 -11.39
CA PRO A 67 -26.49 -6.99 -11.70
C PRO A 67 -26.07 -7.56 -13.06
N LYS A 68 -25.40 -6.75 -13.87
CA LYS A 68 -24.79 -7.13 -15.14
C LYS A 68 -23.63 -8.10 -14.92
N VAL A 69 -23.50 -9.06 -15.81
CA VAL A 69 -22.45 -10.10 -15.74
C VAL A 69 -21.04 -9.54 -15.99
N ASN A 70 -20.93 -8.42 -16.69
CA ASN A 70 -19.69 -7.76 -17.09
C ASN A 70 -19.36 -6.51 -16.26
N ALA A 71 -19.80 -6.47 -15.00
CA ALA A 71 -19.48 -5.41 -14.06
C ALA A 71 -19.22 -5.98 -12.66
N CYS A 72 -18.57 -5.19 -11.80
CA CYS A 72 -18.49 -5.47 -10.37
C CYS A 72 -19.41 -4.51 -9.60
N GLU A 73 -20.10 -5.04 -8.60
CA GLU A 73 -20.82 -4.28 -7.59
C GLU A 73 -20.14 -4.53 -6.25
N ILE A 74 -19.27 -3.60 -5.83
CA ILE A 74 -18.44 -3.76 -4.65
C ILE A 74 -18.94 -2.81 -3.57
N LYS A 75 -19.58 -3.36 -2.53
CA LYS A 75 -20.26 -2.59 -1.46
C LYS A 75 -21.21 -1.52 -2.03
N GLY A 76 -22.03 -1.89 -3.01
CA GLY A 76 -23.02 -0.99 -3.62
C GLY A 76 -22.45 0.07 -4.58
N PHE A 77 -21.13 0.10 -4.80
CA PHE A 77 -20.51 0.90 -5.85
C PHE A 77 -20.25 0.07 -7.10
N CYS A 78 -20.33 0.72 -8.26
CA CYS A 78 -20.27 0.05 -9.53
C CYS A 78 -18.99 0.35 -10.30
N TYR A 79 -18.34 -0.72 -10.75
CA TYR A 79 -17.07 -0.65 -11.46
C TYR A 79 -17.14 -1.45 -12.75
N SER A 80 -16.68 -0.82 -13.84
CA SER A 80 -16.49 -1.48 -15.13
C SER A 80 -15.38 -2.51 -15.07
N VAL A 81 -15.37 -3.45 -16.03
CA VAL A 81 -14.27 -4.41 -16.19
C VAL A 81 -12.94 -3.66 -16.22
N ASN A 82 -11.98 -4.11 -15.41
CA ASN A 82 -10.67 -3.48 -15.24
C ASN A 82 -10.66 -2.09 -14.59
N GLY A 83 -11.79 -1.62 -14.06
CA GLY A 83 -11.86 -0.41 -13.25
C GLY A 83 -10.96 -0.52 -12.02
N SER A 84 -10.17 0.52 -11.75
CA SER A 84 -9.25 0.56 -10.61
C SER A 84 -9.97 0.95 -9.32
N HIS A 85 -9.49 0.45 -8.19
CA HIS A 85 -9.93 0.92 -6.88
C HIS A 85 -9.55 2.40 -6.69
N PRO A 86 -10.47 3.26 -6.20
CA PRO A 86 -10.27 4.72 -6.14
C PRO A 86 -9.05 5.13 -5.29
N ALA A 87 -8.80 4.43 -4.17
CA ALA A 87 -7.66 4.68 -3.29
C ALA A 87 -6.44 3.75 -3.50
N ASP A 88 -6.51 2.74 -4.37
CA ASP A 88 -5.45 1.73 -4.50
C ASP A 88 -5.39 1.09 -5.88
N ASN A 89 -4.57 1.65 -6.76
CA ASN A 89 -4.42 1.18 -8.15
C ASN A 89 -3.85 -0.25 -8.29
N SER A 90 -3.43 -0.91 -7.20
CA SER A 90 -3.09 -2.33 -7.20
C SER A 90 -4.31 -3.26 -7.21
N ARG A 91 -5.49 -2.73 -6.91
CA ARG A 91 -6.77 -3.43 -6.89
C ARG A 91 -7.62 -3.03 -8.10
N TYR A 92 -8.26 -4.00 -8.75
CA TYR A 92 -9.10 -3.77 -9.92
C TYR A 92 -10.33 -4.70 -9.97
N CYS A 93 -11.36 -4.30 -10.70
CA CYS A 93 -12.57 -5.08 -10.93
C CYS A 93 -12.33 -6.18 -11.97
N SER A 94 -12.59 -7.44 -11.58
CA SER A 94 -12.55 -8.60 -12.47
C SER A 94 -13.82 -9.44 -12.30
N PRO A 95 -14.88 -9.18 -13.08
CA PRO A 95 -16.17 -9.87 -12.93
C PRO A 95 -16.13 -11.39 -13.15
N SER A 96 -15.10 -11.88 -13.82
CA SER A 96 -14.83 -13.31 -14.02
C SER A 96 -14.23 -14.00 -12.80
N VAL A 97 -13.59 -13.24 -11.91
CA VAL A 97 -12.95 -13.74 -10.68
C VAL A 97 -13.85 -13.48 -9.48
N ASN A 98 -14.25 -12.21 -9.29
CA ASN A 98 -15.11 -11.80 -8.19
C ASN A 98 -15.89 -10.54 -8.59
N ARG A 99 -17.22 -10.61 -8.55
CA ARG A 99 -18.11 -9.47 -8.86
C ARG A 99 -18.40 -8.59 -7.66
N SER A 100 -18.23 -9.10 -6.44
CA SER A 100 -18.52 -8.37 -5.20
C SER A 100 -17.27 -7.95 -4.43
N GLY A 101 -16.08 -8.17 -5.00
CA GLY A 101 -14.82 -7.83 -4.36
C GLY A 101 -13.70 -7.54 -5.34
N TRP A 102 -12.62 -6.97 -4.82
CA TRP A 102 -11.46 -6.53 -5.60
C TRP A 102 -10.52 -7.68 -5.96
N THR A 103 -9.94 -7.62 -7.14
CA THR A 103 -8.84 -8.49 -7.58
C THR A 103 -7.53 -7.73 -7.53
N TYR A 104 -6.43 -8.40 -7.13
CA TYR A 104 -5.11 -7.78 -7.12
C TYR A 104 -4.42 -7.89 -8.48
N ARG A 105 -3.75 -6.81 -8.88
CA ARG A 105 -2.95 -6.76 -10.09
C ARG A 105 -1.61 -7.48 -9.86
N PRO A 106 -1.22 -8.44 -10.72
CA PRO A 106 0.00 -9.23 -10.52
C PRO A 106 1.30 -8.40 -10.46
N ASP A 107 1.37 -7.28 -11.18
CA ASP A 107 2.57 -6.41 -11.27
C ASP A 107 2.74 -5.47 -10.06
N LYS A 108 1.71 -5.31 -9.21
CA LYS A 108 1.74 -4.43 -8.04
C LYS A 108 1.81 -5.19 -6.71
N LEU A 109 1.83 -6.52 -6.73
CA LEU A 109 2.15 -7.34 -5.56
C LEU A 109 3.64 -7.15 -5.19
N GLN A 110 3.95 -6.04 -4.53
CA GLN A 110 5.25 -5.85 -3.89
C GLN A 110 5.36 -6.91 -2.77
N PRO A 111 6.38 -7.78 -2.75
CA PRO A 111 6.61 -8.67 -1.63
C PRO A 111 7.03 -7.82 -0.42
N LYS A 112 6.05 -7.43 0.42
CA LYS A 112 6.24 -6.65 1.66
C LYS A 112 7.05 -7.40 2.74
N TYR A 113 7.65 -8.55 2.44
CA TYR A 113 8.29 -9.43 3.42
C TYR A 113 9.80 -9.60 3.27
N ILE A 114 10.47 -8.82 2.41
CA ILE A 114 11.95 -8.85 2.28
C ILE A 114 12.62 -7.68 3.05
N VAL A 115 12.08 -7.29 4.21
CA VAL A 115 12.73 -6.36 5.15
C VAL A 115 12.75 -6.99 6.55
N GLY A 116 13.34 -8.18 6.64
CA GLY A 116 13.47 -8.89 7.93
C GLY A 116 14.82 -9.55 8.17
N ILE A 117 15.72 -9.60 7.16
CA ILE A 117 16.96 -10.38 7.26
C ILE A 117 18.21 -9.49 7.45
N ALA A 118 18.13 -8.18 7.18
CA ALA A 118 19.31 -7.30 7.28
C ALA A 118 19.61 -6.79 8.71
N VAL A 119 18.66 -6.86 9.65
CA VAL A 119 18.83 -6.26 10.99
C VAL A 119 19.51 -7.21 11.99
N GLY A 120 19.48 -8.53 11.76
CA GLY A 120 20.08 -9.51 12.68
C GLY A 120 21.61 -9.53 12.66
N THR A 121 22.24 -9.26 11.51
CA THR A 121 23.70 -9.36 11.35
C THR A 121 24.46 -8.22 12.01
N ALA A 122 23.91 -7.00 11.98
CA ALA A 122 24.52 -5.83 12.61
C ALA A 122 24.51 -5.93 14.15
N VAL A 123 23.40 -6.39 14.75
CA VAL A 123 23.31 -6.52 16.22
C VAL A 123 24.22 -7.63 16.74
N GLY A 124 24.26 -8.78 16.06
CA GLY A 124 25.11 -9.91 16.46
C GLY A 124 26.61 -9.57 16.42
N THR A 125 27.06 -8.84 15.40
CA THR A 125 28.47 -8.43 15.28
C THR A 125 28.89 -7.43 16.35
N VAL A 126 28.03 -6.45 16.68
CA VAL A 126 28.32 -5.47 17.74
C VAL A 126 28.40 -6.15 19.11
N VAL A 127 27.47 -7.05 19.44
CA VAL A 127 27.49 -7.79 20.72
C VAL A 127 28.74 -8.67 20.85
N LEU A 128 29.14 -9.36 19.77
CA LEU A 128 30.34 -10.18 19.78
C LEU A 128 31.61 -9.33 19.98
N VAL A 129 31.73 -8.20 19.29
CA VAL A 129 32.88 -7.29 19.43
C VAL A 129 32.98 -6.74 20.86
N LEU A 130 31.84 -6.34 21.46
CA LEU A 130 31.81 -5.85 22.83
C LEU A 130 32.17 -6.95 23.85
N ALA A 131 31.67 -8.17 23.67
CA ALA A 131 32.00 -9.31 24.51
C ALA A 131 33.50 -9.67 24.43
N VAL A 132 34.08 -9.71 23.22
CA VAL A 132 35.51 -9.97 23.01
C VAL A 132 36.36 -8.86 23.65
N ALA A 133 35.99 -7.59 23.47
CA ALA A 133 36.69 -6.47 24.08
C ALA A 133 36.67 -6.54 25.62
N PHE A 134 35.54 -6.93 26.22
CA PHE A 134 35.41 -7.12 27.66
C PHE A 134 36.30 -8.27 28.16
N ILE A 135 36.32 -9.40 27.46
CA ILE A 135 37.19 -10.55 27.80
C ILE A 135 38.68 -10.17 27.70
N LEU A 136 39.08 -9.42 26.67
CA LEU A 136 40.47 -8.99 26.50
C LEU A 136 40.91 -7.99 27.60
N LYS A 137 40.02 -7.08 28.02
CA LYS A 137 40.30 -6.16 29.14
C LYS A 137 40.44 -6.90 30.47
N THR A 138 39.58 -7.88 30.75
CA THR A 138 39.66 -8.66 32.00
C THR A 138 40.90 -9.56 32.05
N LYS A 139 41.35 -10.12 30.91
CA LYS A 139 42.63 -10.85 30.82
C LYS A 139 43.86 -9.94 31.00
N LYS A 140 43.80 -8.69 30.54
CA LYS A 140 44.90 -7.72 30.68
C LYS A 140 45.13 -7.31 32.14
N GLN A 141 44.09 -7.35 32.98
CA GLN A 141 44.17 -6.92 34.38
C GLN A 141 44.65 -8.02 35.36
N LYS A 142 44.71 -9.29 34.94
CA LYS A 142 45.16 -10.42 35.80
C LYS A 142 46.65 -10.76 35.71
N ARG A 143 47.48 -9.94 35.05
CA ARG A 143 48.93 -10.22 34.91
C ARG A 143 49.79 -9.09 35.50
N SER A 144 49.83 -9.00 36.83
CA SER A 144 50.88 -8.28 37.56
C SER A 144 51.09 -8.87 38.96
N VAL A 145 52.37 -9.08 39.33
CA VAL A 145 52.98 -9.44 40.65
C VAL A 145 53.26 -10.93 40.91
N SER A 146 54.53 -11.36 40.79
CA SER A 146 55.47 -11.58 41.93
C SER A 146 56.77 -12.28 41.48
N ALA A 147 57.88 -12.01 42.18
CA ALA A 147 59.27 -12.25 41.84
C ALA A 147 59.86 -13.58 42.38
N GLY A 148 60.87 -14.12 41.68
CA GLY A 148 61.78 -15.19 42.15
C GLY A 148 62.79 -15.62 41.07
N CYS A 149 64.07 -15.78 41.41
CA CYS A 149 65.21 -16.25 40.58
C CYS A 149 65.96 -17.39 41.31
N PRO A 150 66.88 -18.18 40.68
CA PRO A 150 66.90 -18.83 39.36
C PRO A 150 67.32 -20.35 39.48
N PRO A 151 67.63 -21.12 38.40
CA PRO A 151 68.93 -21.01 37.71
C PRO A 151 68.90 -21.12 36.16
N ASN A 152 69.89 -20.45 35.57
CA ASN A 152 70.62 -20.66 34.30
C ASN A 152 70.05 -21.59 33.21
N ILE A 153 69.94 -21.08 31.97
CA ILE A 153 70.61 -21.62 30.75
C ILE A 153 70.43 -20.66 29.54
N ARG A 154 71.58 -20.11 29.13
CA ARG A 154 72.11 -19.78 27.78
C ARG A 154 71.23 -19.07 26.72
N ARG A 155 71.59 -17.80 26.46
CA ARG A 155 71.24 -16.95 25.31
C ARG A 155 71.66 -17.55 23.95
N ARG A 156 70.83 -17.31 22.92
CA ARG A 156 71.32 -16.91 21.59
C ARG A 156 70.44 -15.79 21.03
N ASP A 157 71.12 -14.74 20.61
CA ASP A 157 70.60 -13.47 20.11
C ASP A 157 69.95 -13.60 18.72
N GLN A 158 68.91 -12.80 18.44
CA GLN A 158 68.84 -12.02 17.19
C GLN A 158 67.73 -10.94 17.21
N LEU A 159 68.18 -9.72 17.51
CA LEU A 159 67.96 -8.44 16.81
C LEU A 159 66.80 -8.31 15.78
N GLN A 160 65.84 -7.42 16.11
CA GLN A 160 64.93 -6.67 15.20
C GLN A 160 65.74 -5.63 14.38
N PRO A 161 65.27 -5.01 13.25
CA PRO A 161 64.11 -4.10 13.25
C PRO A 161 63.33 -3.87 11.91
N ARG A 162 62.13 -3.24 12.04
CA ARG A 162 61.50 -2.14 11.22
C ARG A 162 61.41 -2.28 9.67
N ILE A 163 60.46 -1.75 8.88
CA ILE A 163 59.33 -0.80 8.96
C ILE A 163 58.62 -0.84 7.58
N ALA A 164 57.30 -0.57 7.56
CA ALA A 164 56.42 0.07 6.54
C ALA A 164 56.46 -0.38 5.04
N GLU A 165 55.39 -0.29 4.23
CA GLU A 165 54.44 0.80 4.01
C GLU A 165 53.16 0.33 3.26
N PHE A 166 52.04 1.03 3.56
CA PHE A 166 51.02 1.61 2.67
C PHE A 166 50.50 0.88 1.41
N VAL A 167 49.19 0.60 1.40
CA VAL A 167 48.26 1.14 0.37
C VAL A 167 46.95 1.56 1.05
N LEU A 168 46.63 2.85 0.90
CA LEU A 168 45.34 3.47 1.27
C LEU A 168 44.22 2.93 0.38
N HIS A 169 43.11 2.50 0.98
CA HIS A 169 41.81 2.46 0.32
C HIS A 169 40.91 3.53 0.96
N ARG A 170 40.68 4.61 0.20
CA ARG A 170 39.75 5.72 0.50
C ARG A 170 39.43 6.30 -0.89
N LEU A 171 38.21 6.55 -1.34
CA LEU A 171 37.04 7.18 -0.75
C LEU A 171 35.83 6.83 -1.65
N HIS A 172 34.71 6.40 -1.09
CA HIS A 172 33.56 7.25 -0.74
C HIS A 172 32.53 7.35 -1.88
N ARG A 173 31.49 6.53 -1.69
CA ARG A 173 30.17 6.60 -2.32
C ARG A 173 29.40 7.80 -1.73
N ARG A 174 28.85 8.66 -2.58
CA ARG A 174 27.64 9.51 -2.41
C ARG A 174 27.11 9.71 -3.83
N GLU A 175 25.98 9.10 -4.21
CA GLU A 175 24.61 9.60 -4.02
C GLU A 175 24.40 11.02 -4.58
N GLN A 176 23.80 11.10 -5.77
CA GLN A 176 22.69 12.03 -6.05
C GLN A 176 22.03 11.63 -7.39
N PHE A 177 20.92 10.88 -7.34
CA PHE A 177 19.98 10.81 -8.46
C PHE A 177 18.83 11.77 -8.14
N ARG A 178 18.79 12.89 -8.87
CA ARG A 178 17.65 13.81 -8.95
C ARG A 178 17.12 13.68 -10.39
N ILE A 179 15.88 13.22 -10.52
CA ILE A 179 15.14 13.24 -11.78
C ILE A 179 14.10 14.33 -11.62
N ASP A 180 14.26 15.44 -12.35
CA ASP A 180 13.19 16.38 -12.64
C ASP A 180 13.13 16.49 -14.17
N GLY A 181 12.15 15.81 -14.76
CA GLY A 181 11.83 15.87 -16.18
C GLY A 181 10.33 16.03 -16.34
N TRP A 182 9.90 17.27 -16.54
CA TRP A 182 8.61 17.62 -17.12
C TRP A 182 8.86 18.16 -18.52
N LEU A 183 8.18 17.58 -19.51
CA LEU A 183 8.15 17.99 -20.91
C LEU A 183 7.29 19.25 -21.07
N SER A 184 7.82 20.23 -21.83
CA SER A 184 7.12 21.00 -22.86
C SER A 184 8.17 21.72 -23.72
#